data_AF-A0A9E5D5V1-F1
#
_entry.id   AF-A0A9E5D5V1-F1
#
_cell.length_a   1.000
_cell.length_b   1.000
_cell.length_c   1.000
_cell.angle_alpha   90.00
_cell.angle_beta   90.00
_cell.angle_gamma   90.00
#
_symmetry.space_group_name_H-M   'P 1'
#
loop_
_entity.id
_entity.type
_entity.pdbx_description
1 polymer ?
#
loop_
_entity_poly.entity_id
_entity_poly.type
_entity_poly.pdbx_seq_one_letter_code
_entity_poly.pdbx_strand_id
1 'polypeptide(L)'
;HETDETIADYVADVRAPTPSAAAELAVPDAYVLRRDLGILGSTLYRLMLDQNGRRRFELTAVMHRMEMGLPDTQTMRRRVDDVGRVVQSASSRLLLENKMQVEGLGLRLRALDPVATLGRGFSIVRLTDTGKVVSSAKQVSEGDSLEITVADGSLPAVAGPGALGKGAKTPNAAPQSLKPKRKARSRSGQPSGMAPLL
;
A
#
# COMPACT_ATOMS: atom_id res chain seq x y z
N HIS A 1 87.51 -10.38 -79.00
CA HIS A 1 87.25 -9.37 -77.97
C HIS A 1 87.07 -10.10 -76.66
N GLU A 2 88.05 -9.99 -75.78
CA GLU A 2 87.98 -10.53 -74.42
C GLU A 2 87.10 -9.56 -73.60
N THR A 3 86.18 -10.09 -72.81
CA THR A 3 85.33 -9.30 -71.91
C THR A 3 86.06 -9.10 -70.60
N ASP A 4 86.32 -7.85 -70.23
CA ASP A 4 86.93 -7.50 -68.93
C ASP A 4 85.98 -7.91 -67.79
N GLU A 5 86.43 -8.81 -66.92
CA GLU A 5 85.72 -9.21 -65.70
C GLU A 5 86.44 -8.64 -64.47
N THR A 6 85.68 -8.15 -63.49
CA THR A 6 86.23 -7.59 -62.26
C THR A 6 86.02 -8.52 -61.08
N ILE A 7 86.86 -8.41 -60.03
CA ILE A 7 86.68 -9.18 -58.79
C ILE A 7 85.28 -8.90 -58.16
N ALA A 8 84.72 -7.71 -58.37
CA ALA A 8 83.38 -7.38 -57.91
C ALA A 8 82.29 -8.27 -58.55
N ASP A 9 82.45 -8.70 -59.80
CA ASP A 9 81.52 -9.62 -60.47
C ASP A 9 81.48 -11.01 -59.80
N TYR A 10 82.58 -11.43 -59.16
CA TYR A 10 82.69 -12.72 -58.48
C TYR A 10 82.16 -12.70 -57.03
N VAL A 11 82.02 -11.51 -56.42
CA VAL A 11 81.56 -11.35 -55.03
C VAL A 11 80.09 -10.92 -54.96
N ALA A 12 79.48 -10.50 -56.08
CA ALA A 12 78.09 -10.05 -56.10
C ALA A 12 77.07 -11.19 -56.02
N ASP A 13 76.02 -11.02 -55.20
CA ASP A 13 74.90 -11.97 -55.08
C ASP A 13 74.07 -12.06 -56.38
N VAL A 14 74.00 -10.98 -57.14
CA VAL A 14 73.30 -10.88 -58.43
C VAL A 14 74.15 -10.08 -59.41
N ARG A 15 74.48 -10.67 -60.56
CA ARG A 15 75.20 -10.01 -61.66
C ARG A 15 74.22 -9.60 -62.76
N ALA A 16 74.34 -8.37 -63.24
CA ALA A 16 73.59 -7.87 -64.39
C ALA A 16 74.53 -7.64 -65.59
N PRO A 17 74.20 -8.14 -66.80
CA PRO A 17 75.09 -8.08 -67.97
C PRO A 17 75.17 -6.68 -68.61
N THR A 18 74.23 -5.79 -68.31
CA THR A 18 74.20 -4.41 -68.80
C THR A 18 73.68 -3.47 -67.71
N PRO A 19 74.04 -2.17 -67.74
CA PRO A 19 73.52 -1.20 -66.77
C PRO A 19 71.98 -1.10 -66.80
N SER A 20 71.33 -1.34 -67.95
CA SER A 20 69.86 -1.41 -68.04
C SER A 20 69.29 -2.64 -67.34
N ALA A 21 69.91 -3.81 -67.49
CA ALA A 21 69.51 -5.02 -66.77
C ALA A 21 69.70 -4.87 -65.26
N ALA A 22 70.74 -4.14 -64.83
CA ALA A 22 70.95 -3.81 -63.42
C ALA A 22 69.82 -2.92 -62.88
N ALA A 23 69.37 -1.94 -63.67
CA ALA A 23 68.26 -1.07 -63.31
C ALA A 23 66.92 -1.83 -63.24
N GLU A 24 66.65 -2.76 -64.17
CA GLU A 24 65.45 -3.61 -64.13
C GLU A 24 65.43 -4.58 -62.95
N LEU A 25 66.59 -5.12 -62.55
CA LEU A 25 66.72 -5.99 -61.38
C LEU A 25 66.58 -5.22 -60.06
N ALA A 26 67.08 -3.99 -60.00
CA ALA A 26 67.06 -3.17 -58.78
C ALA A 26 65.72 -2.46 -58.55
N VAL A 27 64.95 -2.19 -59.61
CA VAL A 27 63.72 -1.39 -59.53
C VAL A 27 62.50 -2.25 -59.89
N PRO A 28 61.64 -2.59 -58.92
CA PRO A 28 60.40 -3.29 -59.21
C PRO A 28 59.48 -2.46 -60.11
N ASP A 29 58.70 -3.14 -60.96
CA ASP A 29 57.75 -2.49 -61.86
C ASP A 29 56.74 -1.64 -61.08
N ALA A 30 56.72 -0.34 -61.39
CA ALA A 30 55.84 0.64 -60.79
C ALA A 30 54.35 0.30 -60.95
N TYR A 31 53.98 -0.42 -62.02
CA TYR A 31 52.61 -0.89 -62.23
C TYR A 31 52.22 -1.97 -61.21
N VAL A 32 53.11 -2.95 -60.98
CA VAL A 32 52.90 -4.02 -60.01
C VAL A 32 52.77 -3.44 -58.60
N LEU A 33 53.68 -2.55 -58.21
CA LEU A 33 53.64 -1.90 -56.90
C LEU A 33 52.34 -1.11 -56.69
N ARG A 34 51.87 -0.39 -57.72
CA ARG A 34 50.61 0.37 -57.66
C ARG A 34 49.40 -0.56 -57.53
N ARG A 35 49.39 -1.68 -58.25
CA ARG A 35 48.34 -2.70 -58.15
C ARG A 35 48.28 -3.27 -56.75
N ASP A 36 49.42 -3.64 -56.18
CA ASP A 36 49.50 -4.28 -54.88
C ASP A 36 49.11 -3.30 -53.76
N LEU A 37 49.50 -2.02 -53.85
CA LEU A 37 49.00 -0.96 -52.98
C LEU A 37 47.47 -0.79 -53.07
N GLY A 38 46.91 -0.89 -54.28
CA GLY A 38 45.45 -0.87 -54.48
C GLY A 38 44.74 -2.05 -53.79
N ILE A 39 45.29 -3.26 -53.94
CA ILE A 39 44.77 -4.47 -53.28
C ILE A 39 44.84 -4.32 -51.75
N LEU A 40 45.99 -3.88 -51.22
CA LEU A 40 46.19 -3.69 -49.80
C LEU A 40 45.21 -2.64 -49.24
N GLY A 41 45.04 -1.52 -49.94
CA GLY A 41 44.09 -0.46 -49.57
C GLY A 41 42.64 -0.96 -49.55
N SER A 42 42.23 -1.73 -50.57
CA SER A 42 40.88 -2.29 -50.63
C SER A 42 40.61 -3.32 -49.53
N THR A 43 41.62 -4.11 -49.18
CA THR A 43 41.56 -5.10 -48.09
C THR A 43 41.44 -4.40 -46.74
N LEU A 44 42.29 -3.40 -46.50
CA LEU A 44 42.26 -2.60 -45.27
C LEU A 44 40.92 -1.90 -45.09
N TYR A 45 40.39 -1.28 -46.15
CA TYR A 45 39.08 -0.64 -46.12
C TYR A 45 37.96 -1.61 -45.73
N ARG A 46 37.96 -2.81 -46.32
CA ARG A 46 36.96 -3.85 -46.01
C ARG A 46 37.05 -4.32 -44.56
N LEU A 47 38.26 -4.54 -44.05
CA LEU A 47 38.48 -4.93 -42.66
C LEU A 47 38.04 -3.84 -41.67
N MET A 48 38.31 -2.57 -41.99
CA MET A 48 37.85 -1.45 -41.18
C MET A 48 36.32 -1.35 -41.13
N LEU A 49 35.64 -1.55 -42.26
CA LEU A 49 34.18 -1.57 -42.31
C LEU A 49 33.60 -2.71 -41.48
N ASP A 50 34.14 -3.93 -41.62
CA ASP A 50 33.71 -5.09 -40.83
C ASP A 50 33.93 -4.85 -39.33
N GLN A 51 35.10 -4.33 -38.95
CA GLN A 51 35.41 -4.01 -37.56
C GLN A 51 34.44 -2.96 -36.99
N ASN A 52 34.11 -1.93 -37.77
CA ASN A 52 33.14 -0.92 -37.35
C ASN A 52 31.74 -1.52 -37.18
N GLY A 53 31.32 -2.38 -38.12
CA GLY A 53 30.06 -3.12 -38.05
C GLY A 53 29.94 -3.98 -36.79
N ARG A 54 30.99 -4.75 -36.47
CA ARG A 54 31.03 -5.58 -35.25
C ARG A 54 30.94 -4.74 -33.98
N ARG A 55 31.72 -3.66 -33.88
CA ARG A 55 31.68 -2.76 -32.71
C ARG A 55 30.30 -2.12 -32.53
N ARG A 56 29.63 -1.72 -33.62
CA ARG A 56 28.26 -1.22 -33.57
C ARG A 56 27.28 -2.28 -33.08
N PHE A 57 27.39 -3.50 -33.59
CA PHE A 57 26.56 -4.62 -33.16
C PHE A 57 26.75 -4.94 -31.67
N GLU A 58 28.00 -5.00 -31.20
CA GLU A 58 28.33 -5.19 -29.78
C GLU A 58 27.74 -4.09 -28.91
N LEU A 59 27.87 -2.82 -29.33
CA LEU A 59 27.29 -1.68 -28.62
C LEU A 59 25.77 -1.80 -28.51
N THR A 60 25.08 -2.09 -29.61
CA THR A 60 23.62 -2.31 -29.61
C THR A 60 23.22 -3.47 -28.71
N ALA A 61 23.97 -4.58 -28.73
CA ALA A 61 23.70 -5.72 -27.87
C ALA A 61 23.90 -5.41 -26.38
N VAL A 62 24.94 -4.64 -26.03
CA VAL A 62 25.17 -4.16 -24.65
C VAL A 62 24.05 -3.22 -24.22
N MET A 63 23.67 -2.25 -25.06
CA MET A 63 22.56 -1.34 -24.79
C MET A 63 21.26 -2.10 -24.55
N HIS A 64 20.92 -3.06 -25.41
CA HIS A 64 19.71 -3.85 -25.25
C HIS A 64 19.73 -4.71 -23.98
N ARG A 65 20.87 -5.33 -23.63
CA ARG A 65 21.00 -6.04 -22.35
C ARG A 65 20.86 -5.12 -21.14
N MET A 66 21.36 -3.89 -21.25
CA MET A 66 21.21 -2.89 -20.20
C MET A 66 19.73 -2.51 -20.03
N GLU A 67 19.03 -2.20 -21.12
CA GLU A 67 17.60 -1.89 -21.15
C GLU A 67 16.74 -3.03 -20.58
N MET A 68 17.03 -4.27 -20.96
CA MET A 68 16.30 -5.46 -20.48
C MET A 68 16.67 -5.87 -19.05
N GLY A 69 17.86 -5.50 -18.57
CA GLY A 69 18.35 -5.81 -17.22
C GLY A 69 17.96 -4.78 -16.16
N LEU A 70 17.50 -3.59 -16.58
CA LEU A 70 17.02 -2.56 -15.67
C LEU A 70 15.67 -3.01 -15.08
N PRO A 71 15.55 -3.08 -13.74
CA PRO A 71 14.27 -3.36 -13.11
C PRO A 71 13.26 -2.29 -13.52
N ASP A 72 12.04 -2.68 -13.90
CA ASP A 72 10.94 -1.74 -14.08
C ASP A 72 10.50 -1.19 -12.71
N THR A 73 11.22 -0.16 -12.27
CA THR A 73 11.01 0.52 -11.00
C THR A 73 9.62 1.12 -10.90
N GLN A 74 8.99 1.51 -12.02
CA GLN A 74 7.63 2.03 -12.02
C GLN A 74 6.61 0.94 -11.73
N THR A 75 6.78 -0.24 -12.33
CA THR A 75 5.92 -1.40 -12.04
C THR A 75 6.13 -1.90 -10.62
N MET A 76 7.37 -1.96 -10.13
CA MET A 76 7.65 -2.32 -8.74
C MET A 76 7.02 -1.31 -7.76
N ARG A 77 7.15 0.00 -8.03
CA ARG A 77 6.54 1.06 -7.22
C ARG A 77 5.01 0.96 -7.20
N ARG A 78 4.38 0.78 -8.38
CA ARG A 78 2.92 0.55 -8.47
C ARG A 78 2.48 -0.66 -7.66
N ARG A 79 3.23 -1.76 -7.72
CA ARG A 79 2.94 -2.97 -6.94
C ARG A 79 3.02 -2.72 -5.42
N VAL A 80 3.99 -1.94 -4.96
CA VAL A 80 4.10 -1.55 -3.55
C VAL A 80 2.92 -0.67 -3.15
N ASP A 81 2.55 0.31 -3.98
CA ASP A 81 1.42 1.21 -3.71
C ASP A 81 0.09 0.44 -3.64
N ASP A 82 -0.14 -0.50 -4.55
CA ASP A 82 -1.35 -1.33 -4.59
C ASP A 82 -1.46 -2.24 -3.36
N VAL A 83 -0.36 -2.90 -2.97
CA VAL A 83 -0.32 -3.69 -1.72
C VAL A 83 -0.57 -2.77 -0.51
N GLY A 84 0.02 -1.58 -0.49
CA GLY A 84 -0.20 -0.59 0.56
C GLY A 84 -1.68 -0.21 0.71
N ARG A 85 -2.38 0.05 -0.40
CA ARG A 85 -3.82 0.36 -0.39
C ARG A 85 -4.67 -0.81 0.11
N VAL A 86 -4.36 -2.03 -0.32
CA VAL A 86 -5.08 -3.23 0.13
C VAL A 86 -4.92 -3.41 1.63
N VAL A 87 -3.68 -3.33 2.15
CA VAL A 87 -3.40 -3.43 3.59
C VAL A 87 -4.10 -2.32 4.38
N GLN A 88 -4.07 -1.08 3.90
CA GLN A 88 -4.71 0.05 4.57
C GLN A 88 -6.23 -0.13 4.67
N SER A 89 -6.88 -0.57 3.60
CA SER A 89 -8.33 -0.81 3.58
C SER A 89 -8.73 -1.98 4.48
N ALA A 90 -7.98 -3.10 4.44
CA ALA A 90 -8.22 -4.25 5.30
C ALA A 90 -8.02 -3.90 6.79
N SER A 91 -6.96 -3.16 7.12
CA SER A 91 -6.69 -2.70 8.49
C SER A 91 -7.80 -1.80 9.02
N SER A 92 -8.24 -0.83 8.21
CA SER A 92 -9.33 0.10 8.59
C SER A 92 -10.63 -0.65 8.86
N ARG A 93 -10.94 -1.64 8.02
CA ARG A 93 -12.12 -2.50 8.19
C ARG A 93 -12.04 -3.34 9.46
N LEU A 94 -10.88 -3.98 9.72
CA LEU A 94 -10.67 -4.80 10.91
C LEU A 94 -10.83 -3.96 12.20
N LEU A 95 -10.28 -2.74 12.21
CA LEU A 95 -10.41 -1.81 13.34
C LEU A 95 -11.87 -1.44 13.59
N LEU A 96 -12.64 -1.16 12.53
CA LEU A 96 -14.06 -0.84 12.65
C LEU A 96 -14.86 -2.04 13.19
N GLU A 97 -14.63 -3.23 12.65
CA GLU A 97 -15.29 -4.47 13.10
C GLU A 97 -14.99 -4.76 14.58
N ASN A 98 -13.72 -4.67 14.99
CA ASN A 98 -13.33 -4.84 16.39
C ASN A 98 -13.97 -3.80 17.31
N LYS A 99 -14.02 -2.53 16.88
CA LYS A 99 -14.68 -1.47 17.65
C LYS A 99 -16.17 -1.78 17.86
N MET A 100 -16.86 -2.19 16.80
CA MET A 100 -18.28 -2.59 16.89
C MET A 100 -18.48 -3.80 17.80
N GLN A 101 -17.58 -4.78 17.77
CA GLN A 101 -17.64 -5.93 18.68
C GLN A 101 -17.49 -5.52 20.14
N VAL A 102 -16.51 -4.66 20.45
CA VAL A 102 -16.30 -4.15 21.80
C VAL A 102 -17.50 -3.35 22.29
N GLU A 103 -18.05 -2.47 21.46
CA GLU A 103 -19.28 -1.72 21.79
C GLU A 103 -20.47 -2.66 22.02
N GLY A 104 -20.64 -3.68 21.17
CA GLY A 104 -21.70 -4.68 21.31
C GLY A 104 -21.58 -5.52 22.58
N LEU A 105 -20.36 -5.96 22.93
CA LEU A 105 -20.09 -6.66 24.19
C LEU A 105 -20.33 -5.75 25.40
N GLY A 106 -19.95 -4.49 25.32
CA GLY A 106 -20.22 -3.49 26.35
C GLY A 106 -21.72 -3.29 26.58
N LEU A 107 -22.52 -3.21 25.52
CA LEU A 107 -23.98 -3.13 25.64
C LEU A 107 -24.59 -4.39 26.27
N ARG A 108 -24.10 -5.59 25.92
CA ARG A 108 -24.55 -6.85 26.53
C ARG A 108 -24.21 -6.91 28.02
N LEU A 109 -23.00 -6.50 28.39
CA LEU A 109 -22.59 -6.43 29.80
C LEU A 109 -23.49 -5.46 30.59
N ARG A 110 -23.79 -4.27 30.03
CA ARG A 110 -24.70 -3.30 30.67
C ARG A 110 -26.13 -3.83 30.79
N ALA A 111 -26.60 -4.60 29.80
CA ALA A 111 -27.93 -5.21 29.87
C ALA A 111 -28.03 -6.30 30.95
N LEU A 112 -26.90 -6.92 31.31
CA LEU A 112 -26.80 -7.93 32.37
C LEU A 112 -26.45 -7.32 33.74
N ASP A 113 -26.22 -6.01 33.82
CA ASP A 113 -25.87 -5.33 35.06
C ASP A 113 -27.09 -5.19 35.99
N PRO A 114 -27.11 -5.85 37.16
CA PRO A 114 -28.22 -5.78 38.13
C PRO A 114 -28.47 -4.35 38.63
N VAL A 115 -27.46 -3.49 38.62
CA VAL A 115 -27.57 -2.10 39.07
C VAL A 115 -28.42 -1.28 38.10
N ALA A 116 -28.37 -1.58 36.80
CA ALA A 116 -29.20 -0.93 35.79
C ALA A 116 -30.69 -1.32 35.91
N THR A 117 -30.98 -2.54 36.39
CA THR A 117 -32.34 -2.98 36.73
C THR A 117 -32.82 -2.31 38.02
N LEU A 118 -31.96 -2.20 39.04
CA LEU A 118 -32.28 -1.49 40.29
C LEU A 118 -32.58 0.00 40.04
N GLY A 119 -31.81 0.66 39.17
CA GLY A 119 -32.00 2.06 38.78
C GLY A 119 -33.30 2.37 38.01
N ARG A 120 -33.98 1.34 37.48
CA ARG A 120 -35.30 1.48 36.81
C ARG A 120 -36.48 1.40 37.79
N GLY A 121 -36.20 1.40 39.10
CA GLY A 121 -37.22 1.36 40.14
C GLY A 121 -37.63 -0.05 40.58
N PHE A 122 -36.86 -1.08 40.18
CA PHE A 122 -37.02 -2.42 40.73
C PHE A 122 -36.18 -2.55 42.01
N SER A 123 -36.71 -3.26 43.00
CA SER A 123 -36.00 -3.53 44.25
C SER A 123 -35.84 -5.04 44.44
N ILE A 124 -34.68 -5.49 44.89
CA ILE A 124 -34.46 -6.88 45.27
C ILE A 124 -34.79 -7.01 46.76
N VAL A 125 -35.76 -7.86 47.09
CA VAL A 125 -36.16 -8.13 48.48
C VAL A 125 -35.52 -9.44 48.93
N ARG A 126 -34.84 -9.44 50.08
CA ARG A 126 -34.22 -10.61 50.70
C ARG A 126 -34.74 -10.79 52.13
N LEU A 127 -34.85 -12.02 52.62
CA LEU A 127 -35.05 -12.24 54.06
C LEU A 127 -33.74 -11.94 54.80
N THR A 128 -33.82 -11.18 55.89
CA THR A 128 -32.65 -10.82 56.70
C THR A 128 -32.02 -12.05 57.37
N ASP A 129 -32.82 -13.08 57.65
CA ASP A 129 -32.37 -14.28 58.36
C ASP A 129 -31.62 -15.28 57.46
N THR A 130 -31.98 -15.36 56.17
CA THR A 130 -31.44 -16.39 55.25
C THR A 130 -30.75 -15.82 54.01
N GLY A 131 -30.86 -14.52 53.76
CA GLY A 131 -30.33 -13.87 52.56
C GLY A 131 -31.00 -14.32 51.24
N LYS A 132 -32.03 -15.17 51.30
CA LYS A 132 -32.74 -15.66 50.11
C LYS A 132 -33.59 -14.56 49.49
N VAL A 133 -33.53 -14.45 48.17
CA VAL A 133 -34.35 -13.51 47.39
C VAL A 133 -35.79 -13.98 47.39
N VAL A 134 -36.69 -13.09 47.82
CA VAL A 134 -38.14 -13.32 47.83
C VAL A 134 -38.68 -13.01 46.44
N SER A 135 -39.16 -14.03 45.73
CA SER A 135 -39.77 -13.88 44.40
C SER A 135 -41.29 -14.00 44.40
N SER A 136 -41.88 -14.41 45.53
CA SER A 136 -43.34 -14.56 45.67
C SER A 136 -43.80 -14.15 47.06
N ALA A 137 -44.95 -13.46 47.14
CA ALA A 137 -45.57 -13.03 48.41
C ALA A 137 -45.95 -14.20 49.34
N LYS A 138 -45.99 -15.45 48.85
CA LYS A 138 -46.25 -16.65 49.68
C LYS A 138 -45.03 -17.12 50.48
N GLN A 139 -43.85 -16.58 50.20
CA GLN A 139 -42.58 -16.98 50.83
C GLN A 139 -42.23 -16.13 52.06
N VAL A 140 -43.11 -15.20 52.43
CA VAL A 140 -42.92 -14.28 53.54
C VAL A 140 -44.06 -14.48 54.52
N SER A 141 -43.73 -14.70 55.79
CA SER A 141 -44.67 -14.78 56.90
C SER A 141 -44.78 -13.43 57.60
N GLU A 142 -45.92 -13.19 58.24
CA GLU A 142 -46.14 -11.96 59.01
C GLU A 142 -45.10 -11.86 60.14
N GLY A 143 -44.41 -10.72 60.23
CA GLY A 143 -43.33 -10.48 61.19
C GLY A 143 -41.91 -10.76 60.65
N ASP A 144 -41.76 -11.30 59.44
CA ASP A 144 -40.42 -11.56 58.86
C ASP A 144 -39.67 -10.25 58.59
N SER A 145 -38.38 -10.24 58.94
CA SER A 145 -37.47 -9.15 58.61
C SER A 145 -36.98 -9.31 57.16
N LEU A 146 -37.09 -8.23 56.40
CA LEU A 146 -36.76 -8.14 54.99
C LEU A 146 -35.70 -7.05 54.79
N GLU A 147 -34.76 -7.30 53.90
CA GLU A 147 -33.83 -6.30 53.37
C GLU A 147 -34.21 -5.98 51.93
N ILE A 148 -34.51 -4.72 51.66
CA ILE A 148 -34.86 -4.21 50.34
C ILE A 148 -33.65 -3.46 49.79
N THR A 149 -33.00 -4.01 48.78
CA THR A 149 -31.91 -3.33 48.07
C THR A 149 -32.48 -2.58 46.87
N VAL A 150 -32.29 -1.27 46.87
CA VAL A 150 -32.60 -0.34 45.77
C VAL A 150 -31.30 0.20 45.16
N ALA A 151 -31.40 0.96 44.06
CA ALA A 151 -30.24 1.51 43.36
C ALA A 151 -29.29 2.31 44.27
N ASP A 152 -29.84 2.97 45.28
CA ASP A 152 -29.13 3.95 46.10
C ASP A 152 -28.72 3.40 47.48
N GLY A 153 -29.05 2.13 47.80
CA GLY A 153 -28.72 1.49 49.08
C GLY A 153 -29.67 0.38 49.53
N SER A 154 -29.45 -0.16 50.73
CA SER A 154 -30.33 -1.15 51.37
C SER A 154 -31.19 -0.51 52.46
N LEU A 155 -32.44 -0.95 52.56
CA LEU A 155 -33.42 -0.51 53.56
C LEU A 155 -33.99 -1.73 54.30
N PRO A 156 -34.03 -1.72 55.65
CA PRO A 156 -34.72 -2.75 56.41
C PRO A 156 -36.25 -2.54 56.34
N ALA A 157 -37.00 -3.62 56.21
CA ALA A 157 -38.45 -3.67 56.20
C ALA A 157 -38.94 -4.87 57.02
N VAL A 158 -40.17 -4.83 57.51
CA VAL A 158 -40.80 -5.95 58.23
C VAL A 158 -42.14 -6.26 57.56
N ALA A 159 -42.44 -7.55 57.38
CA ALA A 159 -43.70 -8.00 56.78
C ALA A 159 -44.89 -7.72 57.72
N GLY A 160 -45.78 -6.81 57.33
CA GLY A 160 -46.97 -6.46 58.10
C GLY A 160 -48.14 -7.47 57.93
N PRO A 161 -49.16 -7.42 58.80
CA PRO A 161 -50.33 -8.29 58.73
C PRO A 161 -51.18 -8.00 57.48
N GLY A 162 -51.62 -9.05 56.80
CA GLY A 162 -51.85 -9.08 55.35
C GLY A 162 -53.05 -8.34 54.73
N ALA A 163 -53.08 -8.46 53.39
CA ALA A 163 -54.10 -8.10 52.40
C ALA A 163 -54.16 -6.62 51.93
N LEU A 164 -53.28 -6.25 50.98
CA LEU A 164 -53.59 -5.19 50.02
C LEU A 164 -54.71 -5.67 49.09
N GLY A 165 -55.94 -5.28 49.41
CA GLY A 165 -57.14 -5.51 48.62
C GLY A 165 -57.08 -4.88 47.23
N LYS A 166 -57.88 -5.45 46.32
CA LYS A 166 -58.14 -4.91 44.98
C LYS A 166 -58.64 -3.47 45.05
N GLY A 167 -57.93 -2.56 44.39
CA GLY A 167 -58.51 -1.33 43.82
C GLY A 167 -58.03 -0.02 44.46
N ALA A 168 -57.19 0.71 43.73
CA ALA A 168 -57.18 2.17 43.76
C ALA A 168 -56.93 2.69 42.35
N LYS A 169 -57.98 3.25 41.73
CA LYS A 169 -57.89 4.06 40.51
C LYS A 169 -56.97 5.25 40.79
N THR A 170 -55.83 5.33 40.12
CA THR A 170 -55.11 6.60 39.96
C THR A 170 -55.76 7.44 38.86
N PRO A 171 -55.91 8.76 39.05
CA PRO A 171 -56.53 9.63 38.06
C PRO A 171 -55.65 9.78 36.80
N ASN A 172 -56.36 9.84 35.69
CA ASN A 172 -55.87 9.96 34.33
C ASN A 172 -55.18 11.32 34.11
N ALA A 173 -53.85 11.34 34.04
CA ALA A 173 -53.08 12.48 33.52
C ALA A 173 -52.64 12.14 32.09
N ALA A 174 -53.38 12.67 31.11
CA ALA A 174 -53.09 12.50 29.70
C ALA A 174 -51.71 13.11 29.32
N PRO A 175 -50.93 12.49 28.42
CA PRO A 175 -49.66 13.03 27.96
C PRO A 175 -49.90 14.23 27.01
N GLN A 176 -49.34 15.39 27.35
CA GLN A 176 -49.29 16.55 26.47
C GLN A 176 -48.41 16.25 25.26
N SER A 177 -49.00 16.36 24.07
CA SER A 177 -48.31 16.27 22.78
C SER A 177 -47.58 17.59 22.47
N LEU A 178 -46.26 17.55 22.46
CA LEU A 178 -45.43 18.64 21.92
C LEU A 178 -45.38 18.53 20.39
N LYS A 179 -46.21 19.31 19.69
CA LYS A 179 -46.09 19.55 18.24
C LYS A 179 -45.01 20.63 17.97
N PRO A 180 -44.20 20.51 16.91
CA PRO A 180 -43.14 21.45 16.59
C PRO A 180 -43.70 22.74 15.96
N LYS A 181 -43.28 23.91 16.48
CA LYS A 181 -43.57 25.22 15.89
C LYS A 181 -42.68 25.46 14.67
N ARG A 182 -43.29 25.46 13.48
CA ARG A 182 -42.78 26.15 12.27
C ARG A 182 -42.77 27.66 12.51
N LYS A 183 -41.66 28.34 12.22
CA LYS A 183 -41.65 29.78 11.90
C LYS A 183 -40.99 30.00 10.54
N ALA A 184 -41.72 30.73 9.70
CA ALA A 184 -41.34 31.13 8.36
C ALA A 184 -40.54 32.46 8.36
N ARG A 185 -39.86 32.67 7.24
CA ARG A 185 -38.94 33.73 6.79
C ARG A 185 -39.41 35.19 6.96
N SER A 186 -38.43 36.10 7.10
CA SER A 186 -38.23 37.32 6.26
C SER A 186 -36.77 37.81 6.48
N ARG A 187 -35.88 37.83 5.47
CA ARG A 187 -35.59 38.82 4.39
C ARG A 187 -34.88 40.11 4.85
N SER A 188 -33.62 40.26 4.42
CA SER A 188 -32.82 41.48 4.09
C SER A 188 -31.39 41.35 4.64
N GLY A 189 -30.29 41.67 3.96
CA GLY A 189 -30.09 42.21 2.63
C GLY A 189 -28.68 41.84 2.11
N GLN A 190 -28.53 42.00 0.81
CA GLN A 190 -27.28 42.03 0.05
C GLN A 190 -26.45 43.27 0.44
N PRO A 191 -25.12 43.30 0.22
CA PRO A 191 -24.64 43.71 -1.10
C PRO A 191 -23.44 42.90 -1.66
N SER A 192 -23.49 42.79 -2.99
CA SER A 192 -22.41 42.81 -4.00
C SER A 192 -20.94 42.83 -3.58
N GLY A 193 -20.14 42.03 -4.30
CA GLY A 193 -18.72 42.31 -4.55
C GLY A 193 -17.98 41.16 -5.24
N MET A 194 -17.82 41.30 -6.58
CA MET A 194 -16.70 40.90 -7.47
C MET A 194 -15.65 39.88 -6.96
N ALA A 195 -15.04 38.99 -7.73
CA ALA A 195 -15.06 38.49 -9.10
C ALA A 195 -13.99 37.35 -9.13
N PRO A 196 -13.99 36.41 -10.07
CA PRO A 196 -13.05 35.27 -10.11
C PRO A 196 -11.79 35.61 -10.90
N LEU A 197 -10.67 34.89 -10.66
CA LEU A 197 -9.58 34.73 -11.63
C LEU A 197 -8.66 33.54 -11.25
N LEU A 198 -8.42 32.70 -12.28
CA LEU A 198 -7.45 31.59 -12.46
C LEU A 198 -7.74 30.25 -11.77
#